data_AF-A0A1X7KJI1-F1
#
_entry.id   AF-A0A1X7KJI1-F1
#
_cell.length_a   1.000
_cell.length_b   1.000
_cell.length_c   1.000
_cell.angle_alpha   90.00
_cell.angle_beta   90.00
_cell.angle_gamma   90.00
#
_symmetry.space_group_name_H-M   'P 1'
#
loop_
_entity.id
_entity.type
_entity.pdbx_description
1 polymer ?
#
loop_
_entity_poly.entity_id
_entity_poly.type
_entity_poly.pdbx_seq_one_letter_code
_entity_poly.pdbx_strand_id
1 'polypeptide(L)'
;MEISRRTALIGLAAAAPLVMTMMEPEMASAATTQPDSPTGVLAVQQWLNATFGGKDGWVAVAEDGVAGQATLAGLVQGLQDLLGISPLVTTFGPTTLQKLEQHGDVGGETGADAQTWCRLVQGALICRGFSSVALSGGWDEATQQAVDGLRQALGSATSGATVSPNLARALLTVSAISVDEDGRDDIVAVQRWLNAQYAELAGATYCSTSGLYDTSTRTSIVRAVHLGTGQDPAGADGVYGPATARALKNTASSVVAVGSQGSWVRLVKGLLILGGSRVPFDDTFSASDAAVLVSFQQFQALSPEDQTGVCCFPTWAALLVSYGDADRVVPGADLAHRLDAGGAQALAAAGYSTIGRYLTNSSASGALDKKITIDEVSAISGAQLRLWPIFEEGGDDLSWFSRAQGALDAHSAVEAARALGVPKQTTIYFAVDLDVTADEIASSVRPYFEGVAQGLSDSGDTYKAGVYGSRLVCSRISGAGLAHFSFVAGMSSGWVGNETEPLPENWAFNQIQGRQVTSAGQAFDIDANVLSGRDGGIGPEEWDRVG
;
A
#
# COMPACT_ATOMS: atom_id res chain seq x y z
N MET A 1 -17.96 -10.85 -16.40
CA MET A 1 -16.76 -10.31 -15.75
C MET A 1 -15.57 -11.02 -16.37
N GLU A 2 -15.20 -10.59 -17.59
CA GLU A 2 -14.13 -11.21 -18.38
C GLU A 2 -12.89 -10.32 -18.32
N ILE A 3 -11.80 -10.88 -17.79
CA ILE A 3 -10.47 -10.26 -17.74
C ILE A 3 -9.69 -10.82 -18.95
N SER A 4 -9.35 -9.94 -19.89
CA SER A 4 -8.58 -10.29 -21.08
C SER A 4 -7.08 -10.28 -20.78
N ARG A 5 -6.43 -11.44 -20.90
CA ARG A 5 -4.98 -11.65 -20.89
C ARG A 5 -4.40 -11.37 -22.27
N ARG A 6 -3.26 -10.66 -22.38
CA ARG A 6 -2.25 -10.94 -23.43
C ARG A 6 -0.81 -10.63 -22.98
N THR A 7 0.04 -11.64 -23.16
CA THR A 7 1.50 -11.67 -23.04
C THR A 7 2.09 -11.83 -24.45
N ALA A 8 3.22 -11.18 -24.75
CA ALA A 8 4.18 -11.54 -25.82
C ALA A 8 5.54 -10.88 -25.45
N LEU A 9 6.66 -11.53 -25.11
CA LEU A 9 7.50 -12.55 -25.76
C LEU A 9 8.20 -12.07 -27.05
N ILE A 10 9.48 -11.67 -26.93
CA ILE A 10 10.46 -11.57 -28.02
C ILE A 10 11.78 -12.19 -27.51
N GLY A 11 12.38 -13.06 -28.32
CA GLY A 11 13.68 -13.67 -28.08
C GLY A 11 14.57 -13.63 -29.34
N LEU A 12 15.80 -14.15 -29.16
CA LEU A 12 16.95 -14.33 -30.06
C LEU A 12 17.79 -13.06 -30.36
N ALA A 13 19.13 -13.09 -30.44
CA ALA A 13 20.03 -14.17 -30.88
C ALA A 13 21.41 -14.14 -30.20
N ALA A 14 22.06 -15.31 -30.21
CA ALA A 14 23.43 -15.58 -29.77
C ALA A 14 24.46 -15.46 -30.91
N ALA A 15 25.72 -15.19 -30.57
CA ALA A 15 26.90 -15.53 -31.37
C ALA A 15 28.10 -15.83 -30.43
N ALA A 16 28.79 -16.94 -30.70
CA ALA A 16 29.86 -17.54 -29.90
C ALA A 16 31.28 -17.24 -30.46
N PRO A 17 32.36 -17.95 -30.09
CA PRO A 17 33.45 -17.46 -29.25
C PRO A 17 34.80 -17.32 -30.01
N LEU A 18 35.82 -16.73 -29.38
CA LEU A 18 37.21 -16.89 -29.82
C LEU A 18 38.10 -17.43 -28.69
N VAL A 19 38.63 -18.62 -28.95
CA VAL A 19 39.66 -19.32 -28.19
C VAL A 19 41.03 -18.77 -28.58
N MET A 20 41.90 -18.49 -27.60
CA MET A 20 43.34 -18.54 -27.84
C MET A 20 44.09 -19.07 -26.61
N THR A 21 45.08 -19.88 -26.92
CA THR A 21 45.71 -20.95 -26.15
C THR A 21 46.75 -20.53 -25.11
N MET A 22 46.79 -21.33 -24.05
CA MET A 22 47.87 -21.71 -23.13
C MET A 22 49.30 -21.23 -23.42
N MET A 23 49.97 -20.73 -22.37
CA MET A 23 51.37 -21.02 -22.03
C MET A 23 51.65 -20.67 -20.55
N GLU A 24 51.83 -21.70 -19.73
CA GLU A 24 52.68 -21.73 -18.51
C GLU A 24 53.90 -22.63 -18.83
N PRO A 25 55.00 -22.72 -18.04
CA PRO A 25 55.13 -22.40 -16.61
C PRO A 25 56.45 -21.70 -16.20
N GLU A 26 56.56 -21.24 -14.94
CA GLU A 26 57.66 -21.66 -14.05
C GLU A 26 57.39 -21.30 -12.58
N MET A 27 57.70 -22.27 -11.72
CA MET A 27 57.42 -22.28 -10.28
C MET A 27 58.41 -21.45 -9.46
N ALA A 28 57.90 -20.78 -8.44
CA ALA A 28 58.65 -20.51 -7.21
C ALA A 28 57.76 -20.77 -5.99
N SER A 29 58.17 -21.76 -5.20
CA SER A 29 57.57 -22.21 -3.94
C SER A 29 57.74 -21.16 -2.83
N ALA A 30 56.65 -20.82 -2.13
CA ALA A 30 56.70 -20.40 -0.72
C ALA A 30 55.33 -20.54 -0.03
N ALA A 31 55.31 -21.37 1.01
CA ALA A 31 54.39 -21.38 2.15
C ALA A 31 52.87 -21.30 1.89
N THR A 32 52.24 -22.47 1.98
CA THR A 32 50.82 -22.67 2.27
C THR A 32 50.40 -21.96 3.57
N THR A 33 49.74 -20.81 3.44
CA THR A 33 48.63 -20.44 4.31
C THR A 33 47.36 -20.89 3.60
N GLN A 34 46.56 -21.75 4.24
CA GLN A 34 45.20 -21.97 3.78
C GLN A 34 44.51 -20.60 3.64
N PRO A 35 43.76 -20.34 2.55
CA PRO A 35 42.90 -19.17 2.53
C PRO A 35 41.90 -19.32 3.68
N ASP A 36 41.76 -18.28 4.50
CA ASP A 36 40.72 -18.22 5.53
C ASP A 36 39.39 -18.65 4.91
N SER A 37 38.70 -19.60 5.53
CA SER A 37 37.35 -19.98 5.12
C SER A 37 36.51 -18.72 4.96
N PRO A 38 35.75 -18.55 3.87
CA PRO A 38 34.93 -17.37 3.69
C PRO A 38 34.06 -17.17 4.94
N THR A 39 34.12 -16.01 5.58
CA THR A 39 33.34 -15.71 6.78
C THR A 39 32.07 -14.98 6.39
N GLY A 40 30.91 -15.45 6.86
CA GLY A 40 29.63 -14.78 6.68
C GLY A 40 28.86 -15.23 5.44
N VAL A 41 28.31 -14.29 4.67
CA VAL A 41 27.34 -14.54 3.60
C VAL A 41 27.91 -15.36 2.45
N LEU A 42 29.17 -15.15 2.08
CA LEU A 42 29.82 -15.90 0.99
C LEU A 42 29.84 -17.41 1.27
N ALA A 43 30.06 -17.81 2.54
CA ALA A 43 29.98 -19.21 2.93
C ALA A 43 28.58 -19.78 2.79
N VAL A 44 27.54 -18.98 3.06
CA VAL A 44 26.14 -19.37 2.87
C VAL A 44 25.88 -19.63 1.40
N GLN A 45 26.28 -18.71 0.52
CA GLN A 45 26.08 -18.83 -0.93
C GLN A 45 26.78 -20.07 -1.50
N GLN A 46 28.04 -20.29 -1.13
CA GLN A 46 28.80 -21.48 -1.52
C GLN A 46 28.17 -22.77 -1.01
N TRP A 47 27.76 -22.79 0.26
CA TRP A 47 27.10 -23.95 0.87
C TRP A 47 25.77 -24.26 0.17
N LEU A 48 24.97 -23.25 -0.15
CA LEU A 48 23.71 -23.39 -0.87
C LEU A 48 23.92 -24.03 -2.24
N ASN A 49 24.82 -23.48 -3.06
CA ASN A 49 25.13 -24.01 -4.39
C ASN A 49 25.69 -25.44 -4.32
N ALA A 50 26.59 -25.72 -3.38
CA ALA A 50 27.18 -27.04 -3.22
C ALA A 50 26.17 -28.10 -2.75
N THR A 51 25.21 -27.72 -1.89
CA THR A 51 24.26 -28.64 -1.27
C THR A 51 23.03 -28.88 -2.15
N PHE A 52 22.50 -27.82 -2.77
CA PHE A 52 21.21 -27.85 -3.48
C PHE A 52 21.34 -27.67 -5.00
N GLY A 53 22.55 -27.40 -5.52
CA GLY A 53 22.80 -27.10 -6.94
C GLY A 53 22.31 -28.14 -7.95
N GLY A 54 22.18 -29.40 -7.53
CA GLY A 54 21.69 -30.51 -8.36
C GLY A 54 20.19 -30.80 -8.24
N LYS A 55 19.43 -30.00 -7.47
CA LYS A 55 18.00 -30.23 -7.25
C LYS A 55 17.15 -29.62 -8.36
N ASP A 56 16.05 -30.30 -8.68
CA ASP A 56 15.12 -29.84 -9.71
C ASP A 56 14.48 -28.51 -9.33
N GLY A 57 14.55 -27.51 -10.21
CA GLY A 57 14.10 -26.15 -9.96
C GLY A 57 15.07 -25.23 -9.21
N TRP A 58 16.25 -25.71 -8.78
CA TRP A 58 17.26 -24.85 -8.12
C TRP A 58 17.71 -23.70 -9.01
N VAL A 59 17.82 -22.49 -8.44
CA VAL A 59 18.40 -21.32 -9.09
C VAL A 59 19.74 -21.00 -8.42
N ALA A 60 20.83 -21.02 -9.20
CA ALA A 60 22.16 -20.75 -8.68
C ALA A 60 22.26 -19.36 -8.03
N VAL A 61 22.81 -19.32 -6.82
CA VAL A 61 23.04 -18.09 -6.07
C VAL A 61 24.42 -17.53 -6.45
N ALA A 62 24.50 -16.23 -6.70
CA ALA A 62 25.80 -15.58 -6.92
C ALA A 62 26.64 -15.65 -5.64
N GLU A 63 27.90 -16.06 -5.75
CA GLU A 63 28.84 -16.14 -4.63
C GLU A 63 29.62 -14.83 -4.49
N ASP A 64 28.89 -13.75 -4.21
CA ASP A 64 29.39 -12.37 -4.18
C ASP A 64 29.57 -11.80 -2.76
N GLY A 65 29.19 -12.56 -1.73
CA GLY A 65 29.22 -12.15 -0.34
C GLY A 65 28.13 -11.16 0.07
N VAL A 66 27.12 -10.92 -0.77
CA VAL A 66 26.03 -9.97 -0.52
C VAL A 66 24.75 -10.69 -0.11
N ALA A 67 24.16 -10.28 1.03
CA ALA A 67 22.89 -10.82 1.53
C ALA A 67 21.69 -10.25 0.75
N GLY A 68 21.63 -10.53 -0.56
CA GLY A 68 20.55 -10.09 -1.44
C GLY A 68 19.35 -11.02 -1.45
N GLN A 69 18.29 -10.59 -2.16
CA GLN A 69 17.07 -11.38 -2.38
C GLN A 69 17.35 -12.75 -3.01
N ALA A 70 18.36 -12.86 -3.87
CA ALA A 70 18.76 -14.14 -4.46
C ALA A 70 19.29 -15.14 -3.41
N THR A 71 20.08 -14.68 -2.43
CA THR A 71 20.59 -15.52 -1.34
C THR A 71 19.45 -15.99 -0.43
N LEU A 72 18.51 -15.11 -0.10
CA LEU A 72 17.31 -15.47 0.67
C LEU A 72 16.40 -16.45 -0.10
N ALA A 73 16.23 -16.24 -1.41
CA ALA A 73 15.50 -17.18 -2.27
C ALA A 73 16.16 -18.57 -2.31
N GLY A 74 17.50 -18.63 -2.36
CA GLY A 74 18.26 -19.87 -2.24
C GLY A 74 18.03 -20.58 -0.90
N LEU A 75 17.96 -19.83 0.21
CA LEU A 75 17.60 -20.39 1.52
C LEU A 75 16.16 -20.92 1.54
N VAL A 76 15.21 -20.25 0.88
CA VAL A 76 13.83 -20.76 0.70
C VAL A 76 13.83 -22.07 -0.10
N GLN A 77 14.60 -22.15 -1.18
CA GLN A 77 14.73 -23.37 -1.98
C GLN A 77 15.38 -24.51 -1.18
N GLY A 78 16.39 -24.22 -0.36
CA GLY A 78 16.99 -25.21 0.55
C GLY A 78 15.99 -25.74 1.58
N LEU A 79 15.12 -24.87 2.11
CA LEU A 79 14.05 -25.27 3.03
C LEU A 79 13.04 -26.17 2.31
N GLN A 80 12.66 -25.81 1.09
CA GLN A 80 11.75 -26.60 0.26
C GLN A 80 12.29 -28.01 -0.02
N ASP A 81 13.59 -28.16 -0.31
CA ASP A 81 14.23 -29.47 -0.51
C ASP A 81 14.15 -30.34 0.76
N LEU A 82 14.46 -29.77 1.92
CA LEU A 82 14.35 -30.45 3.21
C LEU A 82 12.91 -30.88 3.54
N LEU A 83 11.93 -30.12 3.07
CA LEU A 83 10.50 -30.45 3.16
C LEU A 83 10.02 -31.39 2.03
N GLY A 84 10.92 -31.86 1.17
CA GLY A 84 10.62 -32.76 0.05
C GLY A 84 9.71 -32.13 -1.02
N ILE A 85 9.82 -30.83 -1.27
CA ILE A 85 9.12 -30.11 -2.34
C ILE A 85 9.95 -30.22 -3.63
N SER A 86 9.29 -30.51 -4.75
CA SER A 86 9.91 -30.55 -6.10
C SER A 86 8.86 -30.23 -7.16
N PRO A 87 9.19 -29.44 -8.21
CA PRO A 87 10.41 -28.65 -8.33
C PRO A 87 10.49 -27.54 -7.27
N LEU A 88 11.70 -27.09 -6.96
CA LEU A 88 11.94 -25.95 -6.07
C LEU A 88 11.53 -24.65 -6.76
N VAL A 89 11.08 -23.67 -5.98
CA VAL A 89 10.73 -22.32 -6.45
C VAL A 89 11.31 -21.27 -5.51
N THR A 90 11.60 -20.08 -6.04
CA THR A 90 12.29 -19.00 -5.30
C THR A 90 11.43 -18.29 -4.25
N THR A 91 10.15 -18.65 -4.13
CA THR A 91 9.18 -17.99 -3.25
C THR A 91 8.71 -18.89 -2.12
N PHE A 92 8.52 -18.30 -0.93
CA PHE A 92 7.91 -18.99 0.21
C PHE A 92 6.39 -18.93 0.05
N GLY A 93 5.78 -20.01 -0.42
CA GLY A 93 4.34 -20.10 -0.69
C GLY A 93 3.54 -20.89 0.36
N PRO A 94 2.21 -21.00 0.17
CA PRO A 94 1.34 -21.78 1.05
C PRO A 94 1.76 -23.24 1.22
N THR A 95 2.27 -23.90 0.17
CA THR A 95 2.78 -25.27 0.25
C THR A 95 4.01 -25.40 1.14
N THR A 96 4.93 -24.42 1.10
CA THR A 96 6.10 -24.38 1.98
C THR A 96 5.66 -24.23 3.44
N LEU A 97 4.72 -23.32 3.70
CA LEU A 97 4.18 -23.13 5.06
C LEU A 97 3.51 -24.41 5.57
N GLN A 98 2.60 -25.00 4.80
CA GLN A 98 1.87 -26.19 5.19
C GLN A 98 2.81 -27.35 5.55
N LYS A 99 3.84 -27.59 4.72
CA LYS A 99 4.81 -28.66 5.00
C LYS A 99 5.70 -28.34 6.19
N LEU A 100 6.06 -27.07 6.39
CA LEU A 100 6.81 -26.64 7.56
C LEU A 100 5.99 -26.79 8.84
N GLU A 101 4.70 -26.48 8.82
CA GLU A 101 3.77 -26.72 9.94
C GLU A 101 3.62 -28.22 10.24
N GLN A 102 3.62 -29.09 9.21
CA GLN A 102 3.63 -30.55 9.38
C GLN A 102 4.95 -31.08 9.96
N HIS A 103 6.06 -30.44 9.64
CA HIS A 103 7.38 -30.74 10.20
C HIS A 103 7.48 -30.30 11.67
N GLY A 104 6.99 -29.10 11.98
CA GLY A 104 7.06 -28.49 13.30
C GLY A 104 8.27 -27.58 13.46
N ASP A 105 8.69 -27.40 14.71
CA ASP A 105 9.78 -26.52 15.10
C ASP A 105 11.15 -26.97 14.54
N VAL A 106 11.94 -26.01 14.05
CA VAL A 106 13.29 -26.22 13.51
C VAL A 106 14.35 -26.04 14.60
N GLY A 107 15.36 -26.91 14.63
CA GLY A 107 16.48 -26.89 15.59
C GLY A 107 16.48 -28.07 16.58
N GLY A 108 15.46 -28.93 16.53
CA GLY A 108 15.35 -30.15 17.32
C GLY A 108 15.60 -31.44 16.52
N GLU A 109 15.95 -31.33 15.24
CA GLU A 109 16.07 -32.46 14.33
C GLU A 109 17.19 -33.43 14.75
N THR A 110 16.96 -34.71 14.50
CA THR A 110 17.96 -35.77 14.64
C THR A 110 18.03 -36.57 13.35
N GLY A 111 19.19 -37.15 13.04
CA GLY A 111 19.39 -37.95 11.83
C GLY A 111 20.25 -37.28 10.75
N ALA A 112 20.15 -37.77 9.51
CA ALA A 112 21.08 -37.45 8.43
C ALA A 112 21.06 -35.96 8.03
N ASP A 113 19.88 -35.33 8.05
CA ASP A 113 19.69 -33.95 7.59
C ASP A 113 19.71 -32.92 8.72
N ALA A 114 19.91 -33.33 9.98
CA ALA A 114 19.87 -32.43 11.14
C ALA A 114 20.87 -31.26 11.01
N GLN A 115 22.07 -31.54 10.49
CA GLN A 115 23.05 -30.48 10.26
C GLN A 115 22.62 -29.52 9.14
N THR A 116 21.91 -30.01 8.13
CA THR A 116 21.43 -29.20 7.00
C THR A 116 20.32 -28.25 7.45
N TRP A 117 19.40 -28.72 8.29
CA TRP A 117 18.39 -27.88 8.95
C TRP A 117 19.03 -26.78 9.79
N CYS A 118 20.02 -27.12 10.61
CA CYS A 118 20.73 -26.13 11.41
C CYS A 118 21.49 -25.11 10.54
N ARG A 119 22.21 -25.55 9.50
CA ARG A 119 22.90 -24.65 8.56
C ARG A 119 21.93 -23.71 7.83
N LEU A 120 20.70 -24.15 7.55
CA LEU A 120 19.70 -23.30 6.94
C LEU A 120 19.30 -22.13 7.85
N VAL A 121 19.03 -22.41 9.13
CA VAL A 121 18.75 -21.36 10.14
C VAL A 121 19.95 -20.45 10.32
N GLN A 122 21.14 -21.03 10.49
CA GLN A 122 22.39 -20.27 10.65
C GLN A 122 22.66 -19.38 9.43
N GLY A 123 22.50 -19.90 8.23
CA GLY A 123 22.70 -19.16 6.99
C GLY A 123 21.73 -17.99 6.85
N ALA A 124 20.47 -18.20 7.24
CA ALA A 124 19.49 -17.13 7.23
C ALA A 124 19.79 -16.08 8.31
N LEU A 125 20.20 -16.46 9.53
CA LEU A 125 20.63 -15.53 10.57
C LEU A 125 21.86 -14.71 10.13
N ILE A 126 22.85 -15.33 9.49
CA ILE A 126 24.02 -14.64 8.92
C ILE A 126 23.56 -13.60 7.88
N CYS A 127 22.65 -13.98 6.98
CA CYS A 127 22.10 -13.06 5.98
C CYS A 127 21.26 -11.92 6.59
N ARG A 128 20.80 -12.09 7.84
CA ARG A 128 20.10 -11.06 8.63
C ARG A 128 21.02 -10.24 9.54
N GLY A 129 22.34 -10.40 9.44
CA GLY A 129 23.32 -9.59 10.16
C GLY A 129 23.72 -10.12 11.54
N PHE A 130 23.30 -11.33 11.91
CA PHE A 130 23.75 -11.98 13.15
C PHE A 130 25.19 -12.54 12.98
N SER A 131 26.16 -11.64 13.04
CA SER A 131 27.58 -11.90 12.73
C SER A 131 28.30 -12.86 13.69
N SER A 132 27.74 -13.15 14.87
CA SER A 132 28.28 -14.14 15.80
C SER A 132 28.02 -15.59 15.37
N VAL A 133 27.17 -15.82 14.38
CA VAL A 133 26.77 -17.15 13.90
C VAL A 133 27.73 -17.65 12.82
N ALA A 134 28.12 -18.91 12.92
CA ALA A 134 28.87 -19.64 11.88
C ALA A 134 28.01 -20.78 11.29
N LEU A 135 28.30 -21.21 10.07
CA LEU A 135 27.67 -22.38 9.43
C LEU A 135 28.19 -23.72 9.99
N SER A 136 28.19 -23.88 11.31
CA SER A 136 28.71 -25.07 11.99
C SER A 136 27.86 -26.32 11.69
N GLY A 137 26.55 -26.14 11.46
CA GLY A 137 25.56 -27.22 11.41
C GLY A 137 25.26 -27.84 12.77
N GLY A 138 25.74 -27.23 13.86
CA GLY A 138 25.39 -27.58 15.23
C GLY A 138 24.60 -26.45 15.89
N TRP A 139 23.61 -26.80 16.70
CA TRP A 139 22.76 -25.84 17.43
C TRP A 139 23.46 -25.26 18.68
N ASP A 140 24.55 -24.54 18.44
CA ASP A 140 25.42 -23.97 19.46
C ASP A 140 24.83 -22.74 20.17
N GLU A 141 25.53 -22.28 21.21
CA GLU A 141 25.13 -21.12 22.02
C GLU A 141 24.99 -19.85 21.17
N ALA A 142 25.88 -19.65 20.19
CA ALA A 142 25.82 -18.49 19.29
C ALA A 142 24.55 -18.51 18.42
N THR A 143 24.16 -19.69 17.92
CA THR A 143 22.91 -19.89 17.18
C THR A 143 21.71 -19.61 18.07
N GLN A 144 21.68 -20.12 19.30
CA GLN A 144 20.60 -19.86 20.25
C GLN A 144 20.46 -18.37 20.58
N GLN A 145 21.57 -17.69 20.88
CA GLN A 145 21.58 -16.24 21.14
C GLN A 145 21.10 -15.42 19.93
N ALA A 146 21.46 -15.82 18.71
CA ALA A 146 20.99 -15.15 17.50
C ALA A 146 19.50 -15.38 17.22
N VAL A 147 18.98 -16.58 17.49
CA VAL A 147 17.53 -16.85 17.43
C VAL A 147 16.78 -15.99 18.47
N ASP A 148 17.31 -15.86 19.69
CA ASP A 148 16.72 -14.98 20.70
C ASP A 148 16.81 -13.50 20.30
N GLY A 149 17.92 -13.09 19.67
CA GLY A 149 18.07 -11.77 19.07
C GLY A 149 17.03 -11.51 17.99
N LEU A 150 16.74 -12.48 17.11
CA LEU A 150 15.68 -12.40 16.10
C LEU A 150 14.30 -12.21 16.75
N ARG A 151 14.00 -12.99 17.80
CA ARG A 151 12.74 -12.87 18.53
C ARG A 151 12.58 -11.50 19.15
N GLN A 152 13.62 -11.01 19.81
CA GLN A 152 13.63 -9.67 20.40
C GLN A 152 13.45 -8.59 19.32
N ALA A 153 14.14 -8.73 18.19
CA ALA A 153 14.06 -7.81 17.06
C ALA A 153 12.63 -7.71 16.52
N LEU A 154 11.97 -8.85 16.34
CA LEU A 154 10.58 -8.97 15.86
C LEU A 154 9.52 -8.67 16.93
N GLY A 155 9.89 -8.67 18.22
CA GLY A 155 8.92 -8.57 19.31
C GLY A 155 8.12 -9.85 19.56
N SER A 156 8.68 -11.02 19.26
CA SER A 156 8.04 -12.30 19.56
C SER A 156 7.94 -12.52 21.07
N ALA A 157 6.80 -13.02 21.54
CA ALA A 157 6.56 -13.29 22.96
C ALA A 157 7.15 -14.63 23.46
N THR A 158 7.56 -15.52 22.55
CA THR A 158 8.03 -16.85 22.90
C THR A 158 9.52 -16.87 23.26
N SER A 159 9.89 -17.72 24.20
CA SER A 159 11.26 -18.17 24.43
C SER A 159 11.29 -19.67 24.16
N GLY A 160 12.32 -20.16 23.48
CA GLY A 160 12.40 -21.56 23.09
C GLY A 160 13.70 -21.88 22.37
N ALA A 161 14.22 -23.08 22.58
CA ALA A 161 15.48 -23.50 21.97
C ALA A 161 15.39 -23.64 20.45
N THR A 162 14.19 -23.79 19.89
CA THR A 162 13.90 -24.07 18.46
C THR A 162 13.17 -22.91 17.78
N VAL A 163 13.01 -22.94 16.46
CA VAL A 163 12.36 -21.90 15.64
C VAL A 163 11.02 -22.43 15.15
N SER A 164 9.90 -21.76 15.49
CA SER A 164 8.57 -22.16 15.04
C SER A 164 8.42 -21.99 13.52
N PRO A 165 7.42 -22.64 12.87
CA PRO A 165 7.14 -22.42 11.45
C PRO A 165 6.94 -20.94 11.07
N ASN A 166 6.26 -20.16 11.90
CA ASN A 166 6.01 -18.74 11.65
C ASN A 166 7.29 -17.90 11.82
N LEU A 167 8.13 -18.22 12.81
CA LEU A 167 9.42 -17.55 13.00
C LEU A 167 10.42 -17.91 11.90
N ALA A 168 10.44 -19.16 11.43
CA ALA A 168 11.26 -19.60 10.31
C ALA A 168 10.85 -18.92 9.01
N ARG A 169 9.54 -18.81 8.76
CA ARG A 169 9.01 -17.98 7.67
C ARG A 169 9.48 -16.52 7.83
N ALA A 170 9.33 -15.94 9.01
CA ALA A 170 9.72 -14.56 9.26
C ALA A 170 11.21 -14.30 8.98
N LEU A 171 12.08 -15.21 9.44
CA LEU A 171 13.51 -15.17 9.20
C LEU A 171 13.84 -15.10 7.69
N LEU A 172 13.07 -15.79 6.86
CA LEU A 172 13.28 -15.86 5.41
C LEU A 172 12.54 -14.75 4.62
N THR A 173 11.40 -14.26 5.10
CA THR A 173 10.49 -13.44 4.29
C THR A 173 10.20 -12.04 4.80
N VAL A 174 10.42 -11.72 6.09
CA VAL A 174 10.12 -10.38 6.61
C VAL A 174 11.05 -9.36 5.97
N SER A 175 10.49 -8.23 5.53
CA SER A 175 11.25 -7.18 4.83
C SER A 175 12.33 -6.56 5.71
N ALA A 176 11.99 -6.22 6.96
CA ALA A 176 12.90 -5.59 7.91
C ALA A 176 12.71 -6.12 9.34
N ILE A 177 13.82 -6.40 10.02
CA ILE A 177 13.85 -6.78 11.45
C ILE A 177 14.55 -5.72 12.32
N SER A 178 14.83 -4.55 11.74
CA SER A 178 15.49 -3.41 12.37
C SER A 178 14.82 -2.14 11.89
N VAL A 179 14.97 -1.06 12.67
CA VAL A 179 14.42 0.26 12.34
C VAL A 179 15.10 0.81 11.09
N ASP A 180 14.31 1.28 10.14
CA ASP A 180 14.78 2.01 8.96
C ASP A 180 15.22 3.44 9.32
N GLU A 181 16.00 4.09 8.45
CA GLU A 181 16.48 5.47 8.68
C GLU A 181 15.33 6.46 8.92
N ASP A 182 14.23 6.32 8.18
CA ASP A 182 13.01 7.12 8.32
C ASP A 182 11.98 6.51 9.29
N GLY A 183 12.35 5.43 9.99
CA GLY A 183 11.48 4.69 10.89
C GLY A 183 11.17 5.46 12.18
N ARG A 184 9.95 5.28 12.70
CA ARG A 184 9.52 5.85 13.99
C ARG A 184 9.47 4.79 15.08
N ASP A 185 10.04 5.09 16.25
CA ASP A 185 10.00 4.22 17.43
C ASP A 185 8.58 3.87 17.90
N ASP A 186 7.64 4.80 17.77
CA ASP A 186 6.24 4.54 18.14
C ASP A 186 5.55 3.56 17.17
N ILE A 187 5.92 3.55 15.89
CA ILE A 187 5.48 2.52 14.92
C ILE A 187 6.15 1.17 15.24
N VAL A 188 7.44 1.15 15.58
CA VAL A 188 8.14 -0.08 16.02
C VAL A 188 7.43 -0.69 17.23
N ALA A 189 6.96 0.12 18.18
CA ALA A 189 6.21 -0.35 19.33
C ALA A 189 4.87 -1.02 18.92
N VAL A 190 4.15 -0.45 17.95
CA VAL A 190 2.92 -1.04 17.39
C VAL A 190 3.23 -2.37 16.70
N GLN A 191 4.24 -2.40 15.82
CA GLN A 191 4.67 -3.59 15.07
C GLN A 191 5.05 -4.74 15.99
N ARG A 192 5.90 -4.47 16.99
CA ARG A 192 6.32 -5.48 17.97
C ARG A 192 5.15 -5.97 18.82
N TRP A 193 4.22 -5.09 19.19
CA TRP A 193 3.02 -5.53 19.92
C TRP A 193 2.13 -6.44 19.06
N LEU A 194 1.90 -6.10 17.79
CA LEU A 194 1.15 -6.96 16.86
C LEU A 194 1.82 -8.34 16.74
N ASN A 195 3.14 -8.37 16.56
CA ASN A 195 3.90 -9.60 16.48
C ASN A 195 3.81 -10.43 17.77
N ALA A 196 4.00 -9.80 18.93
CA ALA A 196 3.93 -10.45 20.24
C ALA A 196 2.58 -11.14 20.48
N GLN A 197 1.48 -10.50 20.04
CA GLN A 197 0.12 -10.98 20.31
C GLN A 197 -0.37 -12.00 19.28
N TYR A 198 -0.02 -11.83 18.01
CA TYR A 198 -0.75 -12.47 16.92
C TYR A 198 0.09 -13.27 15.93
N ALA A 199 1.41 -13.05 15.84
CA ALA A 199 2.22 -13.62 14.76
C ALA A 199 2.46 -15.13 14.86
N GLU A 200 2.31 -15.74 16.04
CA GLU A 200 2.40 -17.20 16.25
C GLU A 200 1.03 -17.92 16.15
N LEU A 201 -0.06 -17.20 15.88
CA LEU A 201 -1.36 -17.81 15.66
C LEU A 201 -1.42 -18.50 14.30
N ALA A 202 -2.27 -19.54 14.18
CA ALA A 202 -2.47 -20.28 12.94
C ALA A 202 -2.83 -19.35 11.77
N GLY A 203 -2.08 -19.43 10.67
CA GLY A 203 -2.27 -18.60 9.48
C GLY A 203 -1.74 -17.17 9.58
N ALA A 204 -1.11 -16.78 10.70
CA ALA A 204 -0.54 -15.44 10.89
C ALA A 204 0.88 -15.32 10.31
N THR A 205 1.36 -14.10 10.24
CA THR A 205 2.75 -13.77 9.89
C THR A 205 3.27 -12.67 10.79
N TYR A 206 4.58 -12.67 11.00
CA TYR A 206 5.26 -11.49 11.51
C TYR A 206 5.18 -10.34 10.50
N CYS A 207 4.86 -9.14 10.99
CA CYS A 207 5.11 -7.90 10.25
C CYS A 207 6.55 -7.41 10.50
N SER A 208 6.99 -6.47 9.66
CA SER A 208 8.28 -5.82 9.82
C SER A 208 8.40 -5.08 11.15
N THR A 209 9.62 -4.75 11.54
CA THR A 209 9.92 -3.83 12.66
C THR A 209 10.71 -2.61 12.21
N SER A 210 10.44 -2.16 10.98
CA SER A 210 11.09 -1.02 10.32
C SER A 210 10.77 0.33 10.96
N GLY A 211 9.66 0.44 11.69
CA GLY A 211 9.14 1.75 12.10
C GLY A 211 8.47 2.53 10.96
N LEU A 212 8.28 1.91 9.79
CA LEU A 212 7.50 2.45 8.67
C LEU A 212 6.13 1.77 8.61
N TYR A 213 5.09 2.50 8.22
CA TYR A 213 3.79 1.88 7.96
C TYR A 213 3.81 1.18 6.60
N ASP A 214 3.94 -0.15 6.62
CA ASP A 214 4.00 -0.99 5.42
C ASP A 214 2.81 -1.97 5.32
N THR A 215 2.69 -2.64 4.16
CA THR A 215 1.61 -3.60 3.90
C THR A 215 1.61 -4.73 4.93
N SER A 216 2.77 -5.19 5.41
CA SER A 216 2.83 -6.25 6.42
C SER A 216 2.20 -5.79 7.75
N THR A 217 2.45 -4.55 8.14
CA THR A 217 1.90 -3.93 9.35
C THR A 217 0.39 -3.71 9.20
N ARG A 218 -0.06 -3.24 8.02
CA ARG A 218 -1.48 -3.10 7.67
C ARG A 218 -2.22 -4.43 7.78
N THR A 219 -1.70 -5.48 7.14
CA THR A 219 -2.30 -6.83 7.18
C THR A 219 -2.38 -7.32 8.63
N SER A 220 -1.31 -7.17 9.42
CA SER A 220 -1.29 -7.59 10.82
C SER A 220 -2.30 -6.86 11.70
N ILE A 221 -2.46 -5.54 11.54
CA ILE A 221 -3.43 -4.78 12.36
C ILE A 221 -4.89 -5.04 11.95
N VAL A 222 -5.17 -5.22 10.66
CA VAL A 222 -6.51 -5.62 10.18
C VAL A 222 -6.83 -7.03 10.68
N ARG A 223 -5.85 -7.94 10.65
CA ARG A 223 -6.01 -9.29 11.22
C ARG A 223 -6.30 -9.24 12.72
N ALA A 224 -5.62 -8.37 13.47
CA ALA A 224 -5.90 -8.16 14.89
C ALA A 224 -7.35 -7.67 15.12
N VAL A 225 -7.90 -6.85 14.22
CA VAL A 225 -9.33 -6.48 14.23
C VAL A 225 -10.23 -7.70 13.99
N HIS A 226 -9.94 -8.54 12.98
CA HIS A 226 -10.70 -9.77 12.74
C HIS A 226 -10.78 -10.65 14.00
N LEU A 227 -9.62 -10.89 14.63
CA LEU A 227 -9.52 -11.66 15.87
C LEU A 227 -10.30 -11.00 17.02
N GLY A 228 -10.21 -9.68 17.16
CA GLY A 228 -10.96 -8.91 18.16
C GLY A 228 -12.47 -9.01 17.99
N THR A 229 -12.95 -9.18 16.75
CA THR A 229 -14.37 -9.43 16.44
C THR A 229 -14.80 -10.90 16.56
N GLY A 230 -13.88 -11.78 17.00
CA GLY A 230 -14.16 -13.20 17.24
C GLY A 230 -14.04 -14.11 16.01
N GLN A 231 -13.38 -13.66 14.95
CA GLN A 231 -13.09 -14.50 13.78
C GLN A 231 -12.04 -15.57 14.12
N ASP A 232 -12.20 -16.77 13.55
CA ASP A 232 -11.23 -17.84 13.70
C ASP A 232 -9.85 -17.42 13.15
N PRO A 233 -8.74 -17.69 13.86
CA PRO A 233 -7.41 -17.29 13.40
C PRO A 233 -7.03 -17.81 12.01
N ALA A 234 -7.44 -19.02 11.62
CA ALA A 234 -7.12 -19.55 10.30
C ALA A 234 -7.90 -18.82 9.18
N GLY A 235 -9.03 -18.20 9.51
CA GLY A 235 -9.83 -17.40 8.59
C GLY A 235 -9.51 -15.90 8.60
N ALA A 236 -8.67 -15.41 9.51
CA ALA A 236 -8.36 -13.97 9.66
C ALA A 236 -7.28 -13.51 8.67
N ASP A 237 -7.65 -13.25 7.42
CA ASP A 237 -6.73 -12.95 6.31
C ASP A 237 -6.05 -11.57 6.36
N GLY A 238 -6.49 -10.68 7.25
CA GLY A 238 -5.97 -9.31 7.34
C GLY A 238 -6.37 -8.40 6.18
N VAL A 239 -7.44 -8.76 5.44
CA VAL A 239 -8.03 -7.93 4.39
C VAL A 239 -9.30 -7.26 4.92
N TYR A 240 -9.41 -5.94 4.74
CA TYR A 240 -10.62 -5.22 5.10
C TYR A 240 -11.66 -5.34 4.00
N GLY A 241 -12.90 -5.68 4.36
CA GLY A 241 -14.02 -5.74 3.42
C GLY A 241 -15.39 -5.70 4.11
N PRO A 242 -16.48 -5.94 3.36
CA PRO A 242 -17.84 -5.89 3.91
C PRO A 242 -18.08 -6.80 5.12
N ALA A 243 -17.39 -7.95 5.19
CA ALA A 243 -17.46 -8.85 6.35
C ALA A 243 -16.84 -8.21 7.60
N THR A 244 -15.66 -7.60 7.48
CA THR A 244 -15.00 -6.85 8.57
C THR A 244 -15.84 -5.68 9.04
N ALA A 245 -16.39 -4.90 8.10
CA ALA A 245 -17.26 -3.77 8.41
C ALA A 245 -18.49 -4.22 9.22
N ARG A 246 -19.15 -5.31 8.81
CA ARG A 246 -20.28 -5.89 9.55
C ARG A 246 -19.87 -6.40 10.92
N ALA A 247 -18.72 -7.05 11.04
CA ALA A 247 -18.22 -7.57 12.31
C ALA A 247 -17.93 -6.43 13.31
N LEU A 248 -17.30 -5.34 12.87
CA LEU A 248 -17.08 -4.14 13.68
C LEU A 248 -18.41 -3.50 14.14
N LYS A 249 -19.38 -3.32 13.23
CA LYS A 249 -20.73 -2.80 13.58
C LYS A 249 -21.41 -3.64 14.68
N ASN A 250 -21.16 -4.94 14.71
CA ASN A 250 -21.79 -5.88 15.65
C ASN A 250 -20.98 -6.11 16.94
N THR A 251 -19.75 -5.59 17.05
CA THR A 251 -18.86 -5.85 18.19
C THR A 251 -18.88 -4.68 19.16
N ALA A 252 -19.72 -4.74 20.19
CA ALA A 252 -19.86 -3.66 21.17
C ALA A 252 -18.55 -3.31 21.90
N SER A 253 -17.67 -4.29 22.13
CA SER A 253 -16.35 -4.05 22.75
C SER A 253 -15.38 -3.26 21.88
N SER A 254 -15.66 -3.11 20.58
CA SER A 254 -14.86 -2.28 19.67
C SER A 254 -15.09 -0.77 19.85
N VAL A 255 -16.10 -0.37 20.64
CA VAL A 255 -16.34 1.03 20.97
C VAL A 255 -15.33 1.48 22.03
N VAL A 256 -14.43 2.38 21.65
CA VAL A 256 -13.38 2.91 22.54
C VAL A 256 -13.68 4.36 22.90
N ALA A 257 -13.75 4.65 24.20
CA ALA A 257 -13.99 5.98 24.75
C ALA A 257 -13.05 6.24 25.95
N VAL A 258 -13.07 7.46 26.49
CA VAL A 258 -12.25 7.79 27.66
C VAL A 258 -12.50 6.80 28.81
N GLY A 259 -11.43 6.21 29.33
CA GLY A 259 -11.47 5.19 30.38
C GLY A 259 -11.53 3.75 29.88
N SER A 260 -11.76 3.52 28.58
CA SER A 260 -11.59 2.19 27.96
C SER A 260 -10.16 1.68 28.16
N GLN A 261 -10.03 0.35 28.27
CA GLN A 261 -8.74 -0.33 28.43
C GLN A 261 -8.62 -1.57 27.53
N GLY A 262 -7.39 -2.02 27.27
CA GLY A 262 -7.09 -3.31 26.64
C GLY A 262 -6.80 -3.24 25.13
N SER A 263 -6.93 -4.37 24.44
CA SER A 263 -6.45 -4.52 23.06
C SER A 263 -7.15 -3.58 22.07
N TRP A 264 -8.44 -3.29 22.24
CA TRP A 264 -9.14 -2.32 21.38
C TRP A 264 -8.55 -0.91 21.49
N VAL A 265 -8.10 -0.50 22.68
CA VAL A 265 -7.39 0.77 22.86
C VAL A 265 -6.08 0.77 22.10
N ARG A 266 -5.28 -0.30 22.21
CA ARG A 266 -4.02 -0.45 21.46
C ARG A 266 -4.25 -0.43 19.96
N LEU A 267 -5.34 -1.02 19.47
CA LEU A 267 -5.68 -0.99 18.05
C LEU A 267 -6.02 0.42 17.55
N VAL A 268 -6.87 1.19 18.25
CA VAL A 268 -7.17 2.58 17.87
C VAL A 268 -5.91 3.45 17.91
N LYS A 269 -5.15 3.36 19.01
CA LYS A 269 -3.93 4.17 19.18
C LYS A 269 -2.85 3.76 18.18
N GLY A 270 -2.73 2.47 17.88
CA GLY A 270 -1.86 1.95 16.83
C GLY A 270 -2.20 2.50 15.46
N LEU A 271 -3.48 2.47 15.06
CA LEU A 271 -3.91 3.05 13.78
C LEU A 271 -3.70 4.57 13.72
N LEU A 272 -3.92 5.30 14.82
CA LEU A 272 -3.59 6.73 14.91
C LEU A 272 -2.09 6.98 14.68
N ILE A 273 -1.22 6.20 15.33
CA ILE A 273 0.24 6.28 15.18
C ILE A 273 0.66 5.99 13.73
N LEU A 274 0.13 4.91 13.15
CA LEU A 274 0.39 4.52 11.75
C LEU A 274 -0.10 5.59 10.76
N GLY A 275 -1.23 6.24 11.07
CA GLY A 275 -1.76 7.39 10.32
C GLY A 275 -1.04 8.71 10.57
N GLY A 276 0.07 8.71 11.32
CA GLY A 276 0.93 9.88 11.52
C GLY A 276 0.71 10.63 12.84
N SER A 277 -0.34 10.33 13.60
CA SER A 277 -0.64 11.01 14.87
C SER A 277 0.38 10.65 15.97
N ARG A 278 0.42 11.48 17.01
CA ARG A 278 1.25 11.28 18.21
C ARG A 278 0.36 10.98 19.41
N VAL A 279 0.30 9.72 19.82
CA VAL A 279 -0.36 9.27 21.05
C VAL A 279 0.54 8.25 21.77
N PRO A 280 0.57 8.20 23.12
CA PRO A 280 1.36 7.20 23.84
C PRO A 280 0.85 5.79 23.55
N PHE A 281 1.68 4.83 23.15
CA PHE A 281 1.23 3.47 22.84
C PHE A 281 1.05 2.58 24.09
N ASP A 282 0.05 2.90 24.90
CA ASP A 282 -0.39 2.12 26.06
C ASP A 282 -1.78 1.48 25.83
N ASP A 283 -2.34 0.83 26.84
CA ASP A 283 -3.63 0.17 26.79
C ASP A 283 -4.76 0.96 27.44
N THR A 284 -4.59 2.25 27.76
CA THR A 284 -5.61 3.08 28.40
C THR A 284 -5.98 4.27 27.50
N PHE A 285 -7.28 4.47 27.25
CA PHE A 285 -7.73 5.57 26.41
C PHE A 285 -8.01 6.81 27.26
N SER A 286 -7.14 7.81 27.13
CA SER A 286 -7.16 9.05 27.92
C SER A 286 -8.01 10.14 27.27
N ALA A 287 -8.27 11.22 28.01
CA ALA A 287 -8.91 12.41 27.47
C ALA A 287 -8.06 13.10 26.38
N SER A 288 -6.73 13.00 26.46
CA SER A 288 -5.82 13.48 25.40
C SER A 288 -5.93 12.64 24.13
N ASP A 289 -6.09 11.32 24.25
CA ASP A 289 -6.29 10.44 23.09
C ASP A 289 -7.61 10.76 22.38
N ALA A 290 -8.67 11.02 23.16
CA ALA A 290 -9.96 11.44 22.63
C ALA A 290 -9.86 12.78 21.85
N ALA A 291 -9.06 13.75 22.32
CA ALA A 291 -8.86 15.02 21.62
C ALA A 291 -8.12 14.85 20.28
N VAL A 292 -7.13 13.95 20.22
CA VAL A 292 -6.48 13.57 18.96
C VAL A 292 -7.49 12.91 18.03
N LEU A 293 -8.33 12.02 18.56
CA LEU A 293 -9.34 11.33 17.78
C LEU A 293 -10.41 12.29 17.22
N VAL A 294 -10.86 13.30 17.98
CA VAL A 294 -11.74 14.37 17.49
C VAL A 294 -11.10 15.09 16.30
N SER A 295 -9.82 15.44 16.40
CA SER A 295 -9.09 16.12 15.32
C SER A 295 -9.03 15.24 14.06
N PHE A 296 -8.81 13.93 14.24
CA PHE A 296 -8.87 12.96 13.15
C PHE A 296 -10.28 12.87 12.52
N GLN A 297 -11.33 12.76 13.34
CA GLN A 297 -12.72 12.66 12.89
C GLN A 297 -13.15 13.90 12.09
N GLN A 298 -12.76 15.09 12.57
CA GLN A 298 -12.95 16.35 11.85
C GLN A 298 -12.16 16.37 10.54
N PHE A 299 -10.89 15.96 10.57
CA PHE A 299 -10.05 15.91 9.38
C PHE A 299 -10.55 14.94 8.32
N GLN A 300 -11.24 13.86 8.69
CA GLN A 300 -11.90 12.89 7.79
C GLN A 300 -13.30 13.33 7.33
N ALA A 301 -13.73 14.53 7.76
CA ALA A 301 -15.08 15.06 7.57
C ALA A 301 -16.16 14.02 7.91
N LEU A 302 -16.02 13.31 9.04
CA LEU A 302 -17.12 12.49 9.56
C LEU A 302 -18.31 13.38 9.91
N SER A 303 -19.51 12.79 10.02
CA SER A 303 -20.69 13.58 10.39
C SER A 303 -20.53 14.17 11.80
N PRO A 304 -21.17 15.32 12.11
CA PRO A 304 -21.01 15.99 13.40
C PRO A 304 -21.28 15.09 14.61
N GLU A 305 -22.22 14.15 14.49
CA GLU A 305 -22.56 13.18 15.53
C GLU A 305 -21.46 12.13 15.78
N ASP A 306 -20.55 11.91 14.83
CA ASP A 306 -19.41 10.99 14.97
C ASP A 306 -18.12 11.70 15.42
N GLN A 307 -18.09 13.04 15.45
CA GLN A 307 -16.93 13.84 15.88
C GLN A 307 -16.83 14.00 17.41
N THR A 308 -16.94 12.89 18.13
CA THR A 308 -17.13 12.87 19.60
C THR A 308 -15.88 12.48 20.39
N GLY A 309 -14.81 12.04 19.73
CA GLY A 309 -13.64 11.46 20.39
C GLY A 309 -13.88 10.03 20.90
N VAL A 310 -15.01 9.42 20.51
CA VAL A 310 -15.29 7.99 20.69
C VAL A 310 -14.98 7.28 19.38
N CYS A 311 -14.18 6.20 19.43
CA CYS A 311 -13.95 5.37 18.27
C CYS A 311 -15.11 4.38 18.11
N CYS A 312 -16.05 4.74 17.25
CA CYS A 312 -17.14 3.89 16.75
C CYS A 312 -16.86 3.43 15.30
N PHE A 313 -17.77 2.65 14.70
CA PHE A 313 -17.56 2.06 13.38
C PHE A 313 -17.14 3.07 12.28
N PRO A 314 -17.77 4.25 12.12
CA PRO A 314 -17.32 5.25 11.14
C PRO A 314 -15.85 5.67 11.31
N THR A 315 -15.38 5.77 12.56
CA THR A 315 -13.99 6.07 12.87
C THR A 315 -13.06 4.89 12.56
N TRP A 316 -13.47 3.66 12.91
CA TRP A 316 -12.73 2.45 12.54
C TRP A 316 -12.55 2.32 11.03
N ALA A 317 -13.63 2.52 10.27
CA ALA A 317 -13.58 2.42 8.83
C ALA A 317 -12.61 3.46 8.23
N ALA A 318 -12.66 4.72 8.69
CA ALA A 318 -11.75 5.77 8.25
C ALA A 318 -10.26 5.50 8.58
N LEU A 319 -9.99 4.81 9.69
CA LEU A 319 -8.63 4.40 10.08
C LEU A 319 -8.11 3.19 9.27
N LEU A 320 -8.99 2.26 8.88
CA LEU A 320 -8.60 0.97 8.31
C LEU A 320 -8.56 0.94 6.78
N VAL A 321 -9.38 1.75 6.10
CA VAL A 321 -9.53 1.68 4.64
C VAL A 321 -9.71 3.04 3.98
N SER A 322 -9.21 3.18 2.76
CA SER A 322 -9.12 4.46 2.05
C SER A 322 -10.46 5.15 1.79
N TYR A 323 -11.53 4.37 1.59
CA TYR A 323 -12.89 4.86 1.38
C TYR A 323 -13.68 5.08 2.69
N GLY A 324 -13.14 4.70 3.85
CA GLY A 324 -13.87 4.78 5.11
C GLY A 324 -15.11 3.87 5.16
N ASP A 325 -16.22 4.39 5.71
CA ASP A 325 -17.51 3.71 5.64
C ASP A 325 -18.14 3.93 4.26
N ALA A 326 -18.15 2.88 3.42
CA ALA A 326 -18.71 2.95 2.07
C ALA A 326 -20.20 3.35 2.07
N ASP A 327 -20.95 2.99 3.11
CA ASP A 327 -22.39 3.24 3.20
C ASP A 327 -22.72 4.64 3.75
N ARG A 328 -21.72 5.44 4.17
CA ARG A 328 -21.97 6.75 4.78
C ARG A 328 -22.66 7.68 3.80
N VAL A 329 -23.61 8.47 4.28
CA VAL A 329 -24.25 9.51 3.45
C VAL A 329 -23.21 10.59 3.16
N VAL A 330 -23.09 10.99 1.88
CA VAL A 330 -22.14 12.00 1.43
C VAL A 330 -22.80 12.99 0.49
N PRO A 331 -22.37 14.27 0.50
CA PRO A 331 -22.99 15.31 -0.32
C PRO A 331 -22.32 15.51 -1.70
N GLY A 332 -21.21 14.83 -1.99
CA GLY A 332 -20.52 14.92 -3.28
C GLY A 332 -20.82 13.75 -4.20
N ALA A 333 -20.82 14.01 -5.51
CA ALA A 333 -20.80 12.96 -6.53
C ALA A 333 -19.97 13.38 -7.74
N ASP A 334 -19.28 12.47 -8.40
CA ASP A 334 -18.77 12.66 -9.75
C ASP A 334 -19.35 11.60 -10.68
N LEU A 335 -19.42 11.90 -11.97
CA LEU A 335 -20.03 11.00 -12.94
C LEU A 335 -19.59 11.31 -14.36
N ALA A 336 -19.47 10.25 -15.17
CA ALA A 336 -19.31 10.37 -16.61
C ALA A 336 -20.65 10.61 -17.32
N HIS A 337 -21.77 10.16 -16.74
CA HIS A 337 -23.10 10.33 -17.31
C HIS A 337 -23.46 11.82 -17.43
N ARG A 338 -23.86 12.24 -18.62
CA ARG A 338 -24.32 13.61 -18.89
C ARG A 338 -25.68 13.86 -18.27
N LEU A 339 -25.78 14.89 -17.44
CA LEU A 339 -27.01 15.28 -16.77
C LEU A 339 -27.90 16.16 -17.64
N ASP A 340 -29.19 15.86 -17.62
CA ASP A 340 -30.25 16.80 -17.97
C ASP A 340 -30.83 17.46 -16.70
N ALA A 341 -31.81 18.34 -16.86
CA ALA A 341 -32.47 19.02 -15.74
C ALA A 341 -33.14 18.04 -14.77
N GLY A 342 -33.68 16.92 -15.25
CA GLY A 342 -34.30 15.89 -14.42
C GLY A 342 -33.28 15.10 -13.61
N GLY A 343 -32.14 14.77 -14.21
CA GLY A 343 -31.00 14.11 -13.54
C GLY A 343 -30.40 15.00 -12.46
N ALA A 344 -30.16 16.28 -12.75
CA ALA A 344 -29.66 17.25 -11.78
C ALA A 344 -30.62 17.43 -10.59
N GLN A 345 -31.93 17.54 -10.85
CA GLN A 345 -32.95 17.58 -9.79
C GLN A 345 -32.99 16.28 -8.98
N ALA A 346 -32.83 15.12 -9.61
CA ALA A 346 -32.80 13.84 -8.91
C ALA A 346 -31.57 13.74 -7.99
N LEU A 347 -30.40 14.25 -8.40
CA LEU A 347 -29.21 14.34 -7.55
C LEU A 347 -29.45 15.25 -6.34
N ALA A 348 -29.99 16.45 -6.55
CA ALA A 348 -30.32 17.37 -5.46
C ALA A 348 -31.31 16.75 -4.47
N ALA A 349 -32.37 16.09 -4.97
CA ALA A 349 -33.36 15.39 -4.17
C ALA A 349 -32.77 14.19 -3.39
N ALA A 350 -31.72 13.56 -3.92
CA ALA A 350 -30.97 12.50 -3.26
C ALA A 350 -29.97 13.01 -2.21
N GLY A 351 -29.86 14.33 -2.01
CA GLY A 351 -29.02 14.94 -0.99
C GLY A 351 -27.60 15.32 -1.45
N TYR A 352 -27.30 15.20 -2.74
CA TYR A 352 -26.05 15.73 -3.29
C TYR A 352 -26.11 17.26 -3.41
N SER A 353 -24.99 17.92 -3.20
CA SER A 353 -24.86 19.38 -3.27
C SER A 353 -23.76 19.84 -4.23
N THR A 354 -22.79 18.98 -4.52
CA THR A 354 -21.61 19.34 -5.32
C THR A 354 -21.31 18.19 -6.28
N ILE A 355 -21.11 18.50 -7.56
CA ILE A 355 -20.97 17.51 -8.64
C ILE A 355 -19.67 17.69 -9.43
N GLY A 356 -18.90 16.62 -9.59
CA GLY A 356 -17.72 16.55 -10.44
C GLY A 356 -18.06 16.19 -11.87
N ARG A 357 -17.56 16.96 -12.85
CA ARG A 357 -17.80 16.69 -14.27
C ARG A 357 -16.56 16.92 -15.13
N TYR A 358 -16.44 16.12 -16.19
CA TYR A 358 -15.31 16.12 -17.10
C TYR A 358 -15.40 17.28 -18.11
N LEU A 359 -14.32 18.05 -18.25
CA LEU A 359 -14.25 19.18 -19.19
C LEU A 359 -14.14 18.73 -20.66
N THR A 360 -13.59 17.54 -20.89
CA THR A 360 -13.22 17.05 -22.22
C THR A 360 -13.52 15.56 -22.38
N ASN A 361 -13.40 15.08 -23.62
CA ASN A 361 -13.46 13.67 -23.97
C ASN A 361 -12.07 13.25 -24.46
N SER A 362 -11.70 11.99 -24.23
CA SER A 362 -10.53 11.41 -24.87
C SER A 362 -10.69 11.40 -26.40
N SER A 363 -9.60 11.66 -27.12
CA SER A 363 -9.54 11.48 -28.57
C SER A 363 -9.44 10.00 -29.00
N ALA A 364 -9.34 9.07 -28.05
CA ALA A 364 -9.26 7.64 -28.33
C ALA A 364 -10.55 7.13 -29.00
N SER A 365 -10.39 6.21 -29.96
CA SER A 365 -11.51 5.59 -30.66
C SER A 365 -12.39 4.81 -29.68
N GLY A 366 -13.69 5.13 -29.64
CA GLY A 366 -14.66 4.47 -28.75
C GLY A 366 -14.72 5.06 -27.33
N ALA A 367 -14.06 6.19 -27.08
CA ALA A 367 -14.17 6.90 -25.83
C ALA A 367 -15.63 7.27 -25.50
N LEU A 368 -15.98 7.16 -24.22
CA LEU A 368 -17.28 7.58 -23.69
C LEU A 368 -17.44 9.10 -23.84
N ASP A 369 -18.63 9.55 -24.23
CA ASP A 369 -18.98 10.97 -24.19
C ASP A 369 -19.30 11.40 -22.75
N LYS A 370 -18.27 11.88 -22.05
CA LYS A 370 -18.34 12.32 -20.65
C LYS A 370 -18.26 13.84 -20.49
N LYS A 371 -17.95 14.57 -21.56
CA LYS A 371 -17.74 16.02 -21.60
C LYS A 371 -18.99 16.80 -21.16
N ILE A 372 -18.80 17.73 -20.24
CA ILE A 372 -19.83 18.66 -19.80
C ILE A 372 -20.20 19.66 -20.92
N THR A 373 -21.47 20.06 -20.93
CA THR A 373 -22.02 21.04 -21.87
C THR A 373 -22.61 22.25 -21.16
N ILE A 374 -22.81 23.36 -21.88
CA ILE A 374 -23.41 24.58 -21.30
C ILE A 374 -24.86 24.34 -20.83
N ASP A 375 -25.61 23.48 -21.53
CA ASP A 375 -26.96 23.08 -21.11
C ASP A 375 -26.93 22.28 -19.80
N GLU A 376 -25.89 21.45 -19.62
CA GLU A 376 -25.68 20.68 -18.40
C GLU A 376 -25.24 21.58 -17.23
N VAL A 377 -24.36 22.56 -17.47
CA VAL A 377 -24.03 23.61 -16.47
C VAL A 377 -25.30 24.34 -16.02
N SER A 378 -26.18 24.66 -16.96
CA SER A 378 -27.48 25.30 -16.69
C SER A 378 -28.39 24.39 -15.87
N ALA A 379 -28.43 23.09 -16.17
CA ALA A 379 -29.20 22.09 -15.41
C ALA A 379 -28.70 21.94 -13.97
N ILE A 380 -27.38 21.83 -13.78
CA ILE A 380 -26.72 21.72 -12.48
C ILE A 380 -27.00 22.98 -11.64
N SER A 381 -26.78 24.16 -12.21
CA SER A 381 -27.04 25.44 -11.53
C SER A 381 -28.53 25.64 -11.20
N GLY A 382 -29.41 25.26 -12.12
CA GLY A 382 -30.86 25.31 -11.92
C GLY A 382 -31.36 24.37 -10.81
N ALA A 383 -30.64 23.29 -10.54
CA ALA A 383 -30.88 22.40 -9.40
C ALA A 383 -30.19 22.86 -8.10
N GLN A 384 -29.57 24.05 -8.09
CA GLN A 384 -28.81 24.60 -6.96
C GLN A 384 -27.60 23.74 -6.54
N LEU A 385 -27.05 22.97 -7.48
CA LEU A 385 -25.84 22.18 -7.28
C LEU A 385 -24.60 23.00 -7.63
N ARG A 386 -23.50 22.71 -6.93
CA ARG A 386 -22.16 23.25 -7.21
C ARG A 386 -21.40 22.32 -8.15
N LEU A 387 -20.40 22.83 -8.89
CA LEU A 387 -19.61 22.06 -9.86
C LEU A 387 -18.11 22.08 -9.54
N TRP A 388 -17.39 20.95 -9.63
CA TRP A 388 -15.93 20.97 -9.79
C TRP A 388 -15.49 20.35 -11.14
N PRO A 389 -14.56 21.00 -11.86
CA PRO A 389 -14.06 20.46 -13.14
C PRO A 389 -13.02 19.35 -12.99
N ILE A 390 -13.17 18.30 -13.81
CA ILE A 390 -12.22 17.18 -13.93
C ILE A 390 -11.64 17.20 -15.34
N PHE A 391 -10.34 16.93 -15.48
CA PHE A 391 -9.68 16.71 -16.76
C PHE A 391 -9.11 15.29 -16.81
N GLU A 392 -9.54 14.53 -17.82
CA GLU A 392 -9.12 13.14 -18.03
C GLU A 392 -9.37 12.71 -19.49
N GLU A 393 -8.36 12.88 -20.35
CA GLU A 393 -8.36 12.37 -21.73
C GLU A 393 -7.58 11.05 -21.89
N GLY A 394 -6.92 10.64 -20.82
CA GLY A 394 -6.16 9.41 -20.62
C GLY A 394 -5.88 9.31 -19.12
N GLY A 395 -4.74 8.73 -18.75
CA GLY A 395 -4.31 8.68 -17.35
C GLY A 395 -4.51 7.33 -16.67
N ASP A 396 -4.95 6.31 -17.42
CA ASP A 396 -5.02 4.89 -17.03
C ASP A 396 -3.78 4.09 -17.48
N ASP A 397 -2.82 4.73 -18.16
CA ASP A 397 -1.57 4.13 -18.64
C ASP A 397 -0.37 5.05 -18.33
N LEU A 398 0.71 4.45 -17.81
CA LEU A 398 1.90 5.20 -17.39
C LEU A 398 2.55 5.99 -18.54
N SER A 399 2.46 5.52 -19.78
CA SER A 399 3.04 6.18 -20.96
C SER A 399 2.36 7.49 -21.33
N TRP A 400 1.17 7.76 -20.79
CA TRP A 400 0.51 9.07 -20.92
C TRP A 400 1.28 10.17 -20.19
N PHE A 401 1.94 9.85 -19.07
CA PHE A 401 2.54 10.85 -18.20
C PHE A 401 3.92 11.26 -18.69
N SER A 402 3.96 12.41 -19.36
CA SER A 402 5.19 13.12 -19.69
C SER A 402 5.01 14.62 -19.50
N ARG A 403 6.10 15.35 -19.33
CA ARG A 403 6.07 16.82 -19.22
C ARG A 403 5.42 17.50 -20.44
N ALA A 404 5.68 16.99 -21.64
CA ALA A 404 5.06 17.52 -22.85
C ALA A 404 3.55 17.28 -22.86
N GLN A 405 3.11 16.08 -22.48
CA GLN A 405 1.69 15.76 -22.39
C GLN A 405 0.98 16.64 -21.35
N GLY A 406 1.59 16.86 -20.18
CA GLY A 406 1.00 17.72 -19.15
C GLY A 406 0.76 19.15 -19.61
N ALA A 407 1.67 19.72 -20.41
CA ALA A 407 1.46 21.06 -20.98
C ALA A 407 0.30 21.08 -21.99
N LEU A 408 0.19 20.07 -22.85
CA LEU A 408 -0.92 19.92 -23.80
C LEU A 408 -2.26 19.77 -23.09
N ASP A 409 -2.31 18.92 -22.07
CA ASP A 409 -3.50 18.66 -21.25
C ASP A 409 -3.95 19.93 -20.53
N ALA A 410 -3.00 20.70 -19.96
CA ALA A 410 -3.32 21.99 -19.34
C ALA A 410 -3.90 23.00 -20.33
N HIS A 411 -3.37 23.08 -21.56
CA HIS A 411 -3.95 23.94 -22.60
C HIS A 411 -5.36 23.49 -22.99
N SER A 412 -5.58 22.19 -23.21
CA SER A 412 -6.92 21.63 -23.51
C SER A 412 -7.92 21.95 -22.39
N ALA A 413 -7.51 21.74 -21.13
CA ALA A 413 -8.32 22.05 -19.96
C ALA A 413 -8.69 23.54 -19.88
N VAL A 414 -7.73 24.44 -20.11
CA VAL A 414 -7.96 25.89 -20.09
C VAL A 414 -8.91 26.32 -21.20
N GLU A 415 -8.73 25.81 -22.42
CA GLU A 415 -9.59 26.13 -23.56
C GLU A 415 -11.03 25.67 -23.31
N ALA A 416 -11.20 24.44 -22.83
CA ALA A 416 -12.52 23.89 -22.48
C ALA A 416 -13.19 24.69 -21.36
N ALA A 417 -12.45 25.00 -20.29
CA ALA A 417 -12.95 25.78 -19.16
C ALA A 417 -13.36 27.20 -19.58
N ARG A 418 -12.56 27.88 -20.43
CA ARG A 418 -12.90 29.20 -20.98
C ARG A 418 -14.15 29.15 -21.86
N ALA A 419 -14.27 28.14 -22.72
CA ALA A 419 -15.41 27.99 -23.60
C ALA A 419 -16.74 27.78 -22.85
N LEU A 420 -16.67 27.17 -21.66
CA LEU A 420 -17.81 26.98 -20.76
C LEU A 420 -18.08 28.18 -19.84
N GLY A 421 -17.19 29.18 -19.79
CA GLY A 421 -17.29 30.30 -18.87
C GLY A 421 -16.94 29.95 -17.43
N VAL A 422 -16.13 28.91 -17.19
CA VAL A 422 -15.67 28.52 -15.85
C VAL A 422 -14.99 29.72 -15.17
N PRO A 423 -15.40 30.11 -13.95
CA PRO A 423 -14.81 31.24 -13.23
C PRO A 423 -13.31 31.10 -13.03
N LYS A 424 -12.60 32.22 -13.12
CA LYS A 424 -11.14 32.27 -12.89
C LYS A 424 -10.80 31.78 -11.49
N GLN A 425 -9.58 31.25 -11.33
CA GLN A 425 -9.03 30.69 -10.09
C GLN A 425 -9.71 29.40 -9.60
N THR A 426 -10.66 28.84 -10.37
CA THR A 426 -11.16 27.48 -10.19
C THR A 426 -10.02 26.46 -10.27
N THR A 427 -10.08 25.44 -9.41
CA THR A 427 -9.19 24.28 -9.46
C THR A 427 -9.72 23.26 -10.48
N ILE A 428 -8.87 22.82 -11.40
CA ILE A 428 -9.18 21.75 -12.36
C ILE A 428 -8.40 20.50 -11.92
N TYR A 429 -9.08 19.39 -11.70
CA TYR A 429 -8.46 18.16 -11.21
C TYR A 429 -7.98 17.29 -12.38
N PHE A 430 -6.66 17.18 -12.54
CA PHE A 430 -6.02 16.35 -13.56
C PHE A 430 -5.86 14.92 -13.04
N ALA A 431 -6.37 13.94 -13.80
CA ALA A 431 -6.46 12.56 -13.36
C ALA A 431 -5.18 11.74 -13.56
N VAL A 432 -4.83 10.99 -12.52
CA VAL A 432 -3.89 9.87 -12.52
C VAL A 432 -4.68 8.64 -12.07
N ASP A 433 -5.41 8.02 -12.99
CA ASP A 433 -6.35 6.92 -12.76
C ASP A 433 -5.68 5.54 -12.91
N LEU A 434 -4.52 5.37 -12.27
CA LEU A 434 -3.83 4.10 -12.19
C LEU A 434 -3.04 3.97 -10.88
N ASP A 435 -2.79 2.73 -10.48
CA ASP A 435 -1.89 2.45 -9.36
C ASP A 435 -0.43 2.60 -9.81
N VAL A 436 0.29 3.53 -9.18
CA VAL A 436 1.71 3.83 -9.47
C VAL A 436 2.55 3.75 -8.21
N THR A 437 3.78 3.29 -8.38
CA THR A 437 4.82 3.27 -7.36
C THR A 437 5.44 4.66 -7.13
N ALA A 438 6.18 4.83 -6.03
CA ALA A 438 6.91 6.07 -5.76
C ALA A 438 7.92 6.43 -6.87
N ASP A 439 8.56 5.42 -7.48
CA ASP A 439 9.54 5.61 -8.56
C ASP A 439 8.85 6.05 -9.86
N GLU A 440 7.70 5.48 -10.19
CA GLU A 440 6.88 5.89 -11.35
C GLU A 440 6.31 7.29 -11.16
N ILE A 441 5.95 7.67 -9.92
CA ILE A 441 5.57 9.05 -9.62
C ILE A 441 6.74 9.99 -9.86
N ALA A 442 7.95 9.65 -9.40
CA ALA A 442 9.12 10.50 -9.56
C ALA A 442 9.55 10.63 -11.03
N SER A 443 9.48 9.54 -11.80
CA SER A 443 9.99 9.47 -13.17
C SER A 443 8.99 9.90 -14.25
N SER A 444 7.68 9.79 -14.00
CA SER A 444 6.64 10.06 -15.02
C SER A 444 5.58 11.07 -14.54
N VAL A 445 4.92 10.81 -13.41
CA VAL A 445 3.77 11.62 -12.96
C VAL A 445 4.18 13.02 -12.51
N ARG A 446 5.28 13.17 -11.77
CA ARG A 446 5.79 14.49 -11.36
C ARG A 446 6.20 15.33 -12.59
N PRO A 447 6.99 14.83 -13.55
CA PRO A 447 7.24 15.56 -14.80
C PRO A 447 5.97 15.96 -15.54
N TYR A 448 4.94 15.12 -15.57
CA TYR A 448 3.62 15.48 -16.13
C TYR A 448 3.03 16.70 -15.42
N PHE A 449 2.97 16.71 -14.08
CA PHE A 449 2.44 17.84 -13.32
C PHE A 449 3.29 19.11 -13.42
N GLU A 450 4.61 19.00 -13.61
CA GLU A 450 5.46 20.14 -13.98
C GLU A 450 5.07 20.72 -15.35
N GLY A 451 4.69 19.84 -16.30
CA GLY A 451 4.10 20.23 -17.57
C GLY A 451 2.75 20.93 -17.43
N VAL A 452 1.87 20.40 -16.58
CA VAL A 452 0.57 21.01 -16.27
C VAL A 452 0.76 22.42 -15.71
N ALA A 453 1.66 22.57 -14.73
CA ALA A 453 1.99 23.87 -14.15
C ALA A 453 2.50 24.87 -15.21
N GLN A 454 3.37 24.40 -16.12
CA GLN A 454 3.85 25.23 -17.24
C GLN A 454 2.70 25.66 -18.17
N GLY A 455 1.85 24.73 -18.62
CA GLY A 455 0.75 25.04 -19.55
C GLY A 455 -0.31 25.98 -18.94
N LEU A 456 -0.55 25.88 -17.63
CA LEU A 456 -1.39 26.84 -16.91
C LEU A 456 -0.75 28.24 -16.86
N SER A 457 0.56 28.31 -16.61
CA SER A 457 1.31 29.57 -16.58
C SER A 457 1.37 30.24 -17.95
N ASP A 458 1.63 29.46 -19.01
CA ASP A 458 1.60 29.93 -20.40
C ASP A 458 0.22 30.46 -20.80
N SER A 459 -0.83 29.97 -20.13
CA SER A 459 -2.21 30.43 -20.30
C SER A 459 -2.60 31.58 -19.36
N GLY A 460 -1.63 32.17 -18.65
CA GLY A 460 -1.79 33.33 -17.78
C GLY A 460 -2.36 33.01 -16.40
N ASP A 461 -2.11 31.81 -15.86
CA ASP A 461 -2.48 31.39 -14.50
C ASP A 461 -3.98 31.59 -14.19
N THR A 462 -4.82 31.36 -15.21
CA THR A 462 -6.27 31.60 -15.13
C THR A 462 -6.95 30.62 -14.18
N TYR A 463 -6.46 29.38 -14.11
CA TYR A 463 -6.98 28.28 -13.30
C TYR A 463 -5.84 27.64 -12.49
N LYS A 464 -6.20 26.84 -11.48
CA LYS A 464 -5.23 26.13 -10.62
C LYS A 464 -5.24 24.64 -10.94
N ALA A 465 -4.10 23.99 -10.83
CA ALA A 465 -4.02 22.54 -10.90
C ALA A 465 -4.53 21.92 -9.59
N GLY A 466 -5.42 20.94 -9.71
CA GLY A 466 -5.69 19.91 -8.71
C GLY A 466 -5.23 18.55 -9.23
N VAL A 467 -5.10 17.57 -8.35
CA VAL A 467 -4.72 16.20 -8.71
C VAL A 467 -5.83 15.24 -8.32
N TYR A 468 -6.20 14.34 -9.24
CA TYR A 468 -6.93 13.12 -8.92
C TYR A 468 -6.00 11.91 -8.94
N GLY A 469 -6.13 11.00 -7.96
CA GLY A 469 -5.38 9.75 -7.92
C GLY A 469 -5.30 9.14 -6.52
N SER A 470 -4.41 8.15 -6.34
CA SER A 470 -4.17 7.53 -5.04
C SER A 470 -3.70 8.53 -3.97
N ARG A 471 -3.81 8.18 -2.69
CA ARG A 471 -3.28 8.99 -1.57
C ARG A 471 -1.78 9.27 -1.74
N LEU A 472 -1.01 8.30 -2.24
CA LEU A 472 0.41 8.46 -2.55
C LEU A 472 0.63 9.52 -3.64
N VAL A 473 -0.06 9.40 -4.79
CA VAL A 473 0.03 10.37 -5.89
C VAL A 473 -0.32 11.76 -5.39
N CYS A 474 -1.48 11.89 -4.74
CA CYS A 474 -1.95 13.16 -4.22
C CYS A 474 -0.95 13.78 -3.25
N SER A 475 -0.42 13.00 -2.30
CA SER A 475 0.55 13.49 -1.32
C SER A 475 1.86 13.93 -1.95
N ARG A 476 2.40 13.16 -2.91
CA ARG A 476 3.69 13.46 -3.54
C ARG A 476 3.61 14.65 -4.51
N ILE A 477 2.51 14.79 -5.26
CA ILE A 477 2.30 15.92 -6.17
C ILE A 477 1.98 17.21 -5.40
N SER A 478 1.08 17.15 -4.41
CA SER A 478 0.78 18.31 -3.54
C SER A 478 2.01 18.73 -2.73
N GLY A 479 2.78 17.78 -2.18
CA GLY A 479 4.02 18.05 -1.47
C GLY A 479 5.13 18.66 -2.33
N ALA A 480 5.07 18.47 -3.65
CA ALA A 480 5.94 19.15 -4.62
C ALA A 480 5.45 20.57 -4.98
N GLY A 481 4.31 21.03 -4.45
CA GLY A 481 3.71 22.32 -4.76
C GLY A 481 3.03 22.37 -6.14
N LEU A 482 2.78 21.22 -6.76
CA LEU A 482 2.25 21.12 -8.13
C LEU A 482 0.72 20.95 -8.19
N ALA A 483 0.05 20.78 -7.06
CA ALA A 483 -1.40 20.74 -6.96
C ALA A 483 -1.90 21.56 -5.77
N HIS A 484 -2.96 22.35 -6.01
CA HIS A 484 -3.61 23.18 -5.01
C HIS A 484 -4.47 22.32 -4.06
N PHE A 485 -5.26 21.41 -4.62
CA PHE A 485 -6.11 20.47 -3.89
C PHE A 485 -6.00 19.06 -4.45
N SER A 486 -6.37 18.08 -3.62
CA SER A 486 -6.39 16.67 -3.99
C SER A 486 -7.81 16.09 -4.01
N PHE A 487 -8.15 15.40 -5.10
CA PHE A 487 -9.31 14.56 -5.24
C PHE A 487 -8.85 13.10 -5.16
N VAL A 488 -9.11 12.44 -4.04
CA VAL A 488 -8.52 11.13 -3.74
C VAL A 488 -9.40 10.01 -4.30
N ALA A 489 -8.79 9.08 -5.03
CA ALA A 489 -9.40 7.83 -5.50
C ALA A 489 -9.56 6.81 -4.37
N GLY A 490 -10.33 7.17 -3.32
CA GLY A 490 -10.42 6.40 -2.08
C GLY A 490 -11.08 5.03 -2.24
N MET A 491 -11.98 4.86 -3.22
CA MET A 491 -12.65 3.59 -3.48
C MET A 491 -11.72 2.51 -4.06
N SER A 492 -10.62 2.93 -4.68
CA SER A 492 -9.55 2.06 -5.18
C SER A 492 -8.64 1.57 -4.04
N SER A 493 -9.25 0.93 -3.03
CA SER A 493 -8.56 0.47 -1.80
C SER A 493 -7.54 -0.66 -2.02
N GLY A 494 -7.55 -1.29 -3.20
CA GLY A 494 -6.55 -2.26 -3.62
C GLY A 494 -5.35 -1.65 -4.35
N TRP A 495 -5.32 -0.34 -4.56
CA TRP A 495 -4.14 0.36 -5.06
C TRP A 495 -3.11 0.49 -3.94
N VAL A 496 -1.86 0.13 -4.22
CA VAL A 496 -0.74 0.23 -3.27
C VAL A 496 -0.64 1.65 -2.71
N GLY A 497 -0.83 2.65 -3.56
CA GLY A 497 -0.79 4.06 -3.15
C GLY A 497 -1.90 4.49 -2.16
N ASN A 498 -2.88 3.64 -1.87
CA ASN A 498 -3.95 3.87 -0.90
C ASN A 498 -3.83 3.02 0.37
N GLU A 499 -2.93 2.03 0.40
CA GLU A 499 -2.87 1.05 1.49
C GLU A 499 -2.31 1.64 2.80
N THR A 500 -1.21 2.39 2.71
CA THR A 500 -0.42 2.82 3.87
C THR A 500 -0.22 4.33 3.94
N GLU A 501 -0.68 5.09 2.94
CA GLU A 501 -0.57 6.54 2.94
C GLU A 501 -1.80 7.16 3.64
N PRO A 502 -1.60 8.19 4.50
CA PRO A 502 -2.70 8.95 5.07
C PRO A 502 -3.39 9.78 3.99
N LEU A 503 -4.58 10.28 4.30
CA LEU A 503 -5.25 11.25 3.43
C LEU A 503 -4.42 12.56 3.42
N PRO A 504 -4.13 13.17 2.25
CA PRO A 504 -3.25 14.33 2.15
C PRO A 504 -3.88 15.57 2.78
N GLU A 505 -3.09 16.48 3.37
CA GLU A 505 -3.62 17.64 4.11
C GLU A 505 -4.52 18.56 3.28
N ASN A 506 -4.29 18.65 1.97
CA ASN A 506 -5.06 19.46 1.02
C ASN A 506 -6.16 18.66 0.30
N TRP A 507 -6.58 17.50 0.82
CA TRP A 507 -7.70 16.75 0.25
C TRP A 507 -8.97 17.61 0.22
N ALA A 508 -9.56 17.74 -0.97
CA ALA A 508 -10.83 18.42 -1.20
C ALA A 508 -11.97 17.40 -1.23
N PHE A 509 -11.76 16.33 -2.01
CA PHE A 509 -12.73 15.28 -2.28
C PHE A 509 -12.09 13.91 -2.04
N ASN A 510 -12.87 12.94 -1.55
CA ASN A 510 -12.47 11.54 -1.46
C ASN A 510 -13.58 10.67 -2.04
N GLN A 511 -13.30 10.01 -3.15
CA GLN A 511 -14.22 9.07 -3.82
C GLN A 511 -14.33 7.82 -2.95
N ILE A 512 -15.54 7.39 -2.58
CA ILE A 512 -15.70 6.29 -1.61
C ILE A 512 -16.46 5.08 -2.16
N GLN A 513 -17.38 5.27 -3.10
CA GLN A 513 -18.19 4.17 -3.62
C GLN A 513 -19.00 4.56 -4.85
N GLY A 514 -19.09 3.66 -5.83
CA GLY A 514 -20.10 3.75 -6.88
C GLY A 514 -21.52 3.54 -6.35
N ARG A 515 -22.47 4.35 -6.81
CA ARG A 515 -23.89 4.30 -6.47
C ARG A 515 -24.75 4.57 -7.71
N GLN A 516 -26.05 4.35 -7.57
CA GLN A 516 -27.03 4.68 -8.61
C GLN A 516 -28.04 5.70 -8.12
N VAL A 517 -28.39 6.63 -9.01
CA VAL A 517 -29.48 7.58 -8.84
C VAL A 517 -30.50 7.35 -9.94
N THR A 518 -31.78 7.43 -9.59
CA THR A 518 -32.88 7.21 -10.54
C THR A 518 -33.56 8.53 -10.86
N SER A 519 -33.70 8.83 -12.16
CA SER A 519 -34.52 9.93 -12.66
C SER A 519 -35.47 9.42 -13.74
N ALA A 520 -36.75 9.82 -13.65
CA ALA A 520 -37.82 9.40 -14.57
C ALA A 520 -37.88 7.87 -14.83
N GLY A 521 -37.53 7.05 -13.83
CA GLY A 521 -37.53 5.59 -13.92
C GLY A 521 -36.30 4.98 -14.61
N GLN A 522 -35.29 5.78 -14.95
CA GLN A 522 -33.99 5.33 -15.47
C GLN A 522 -32.91 5.57 -14.42
N ALA A 523 -32.07 4.56 -14.16
CA ALA A 523 -30.93 4.68 -13.25
C ALA A 523 -29.68 5.12 -14.03
N PHE A 524 -28.86 5.94 -13.40
CA PHE A 524 -27.51 6.27 -13.87
C PHE A 524 -26.51 6.14 -12.72
N ASP A 525 -25.28 5.78 -13.07
CA ASP A 525 -24.19 5.57 -12.12
C ASP A 525 -23.54 6.90 -11.74
N ILE A 526 -23.16 7.00 -10.46
CA ILE A 526 -22.35 8.07 -9.89
C ILE A 526 -21.31 7.47 -8.97
N ASP A 527 -20.19 8.16 -8.80
CA ASP A 527 -19.25 7.87 -7.73
C ASP A 527 -19.47 8.87 -6.58
N ALA A 528 -19.73 8.34 -5.38
CA ALA A 528 -20.05 9.10 -4.21
C ALA A 528 -18.77 9.65 -3.56
N ASN A 529 -18.80 10.94 -3.21
CA ASN A 529 -17.62 11.67 -2.77
C ASN A 529 -17.84 12.35 -1.42
N VAL A 530 -16.92 12.11 -0.50
CA VAL A 530 -16.79 12.90 0.73
C VAL A 530 -16.25 14.27 0.36
N LEU A 531 -16.85 15.33 0.91
CA LEU A 531 -16.37 16.70 0.77
C LEU A 531 -15.69 17.15 2.06
N SER A 532 -14.46 17.64 1.97
CA SER A 532 -13.76 18.26 3.11
C SER A 532 -14.25 19.67 3.44
N GLY A 533 -14.86 20.35 2.47
CA GLY A 533 -15.16 21.78 2.51
C GLY A 533 -14.01 22.71 2.13
N ARG A 534 -12.81 22.19 1.78
CA ARG A 534 -11.67 23.00 1.34
C ARG A 534 -11.88 23.60 -0.05
N ASP A 535 -12.36 22.78 -0.98
CA ASP A 535 -12.86 23.22 -2.27
C ASP A 535 -14.38 23.20 -2.22
N GLY A 536 -15.00 24.37 -2.36
CA GLY A 536 -16.45 24.46 -2.43
C GLY A 536 -17.01 24.05 -3.80
N GLY A 537 -16.18 23.99 -4.83
CA GLY A 537 -16.65 24.04 -6.22
C GLY A 537 -17.28 25.39 -6.58
N ILE A 538 -17.80 25.45 -7.80
CA ILE A 538 -18.41 26.63 -8.41
C ILE A 538 -19.91 26.63 -8.10
N GLY A 539 -20.37 27.63 -7.36
CA GLY A 539 -21.80 27.82 -7.07
C GLY A 539 -22.59 28.44 -8.22
N PRO A 540 -23.93 28.30 -8.23
CA PRO A 540 -24.81 28.94 -9.23
C PRO A 540 -24.55 30.45 -9.39
N GLU A 541 -24.27 31.15 -8.29
CA GLU A 541 -24.01 32.59 -8.22
C GLU A 541 -22.71 33.05 -8.91
N GLU A 542 -21.83 32.10 -9.23
CA GLU A 542 -20.50 32.36 -9.80
C GLU A 542 -20.53 32.28 -11.34
N TRP A 543 -21.47 31.54 -11.92
CA TRP A 543 -21.63 31.41 -13.37
C TRP A 543 -22.18 32.69 -14.03
N ASP A 544 -23.05 33.42 -13.34
CA ASP A 544 -23.71 34.62 -13.87
C ASP A 544 -22.81 35.88 -13.91
N ARG A 545 -21.62 35.83 -13.32
CA ARG A 545 -20.71 36.99 -13.19
C ARG A 545 -19.71 37.15 -14.35
N VAL A 546 -19.82 36.31 -15.39
CA VAL A 546 -18.88 36.26 -16.52
C VAL A 546 -19.47 36.90 -17.79
N GLY A 547 -20.63 37.55 -17.69
CA GLY A 547 -21.29 38.30 -18.77
C GLY A 547 -20.71 39.68 -19.03
#